data_AF-A0A2U8XBL4-F1
#
_entry.id   AF-A0A2U8XBL4-F1
#
_cell.length_a   1.000
_cell.length_b   1.000
_cell.length_c   1.000
_cell.angle_alpha   90.00
_cell.angle_beta   90.00
_cell.angle_gamma   90.00
#
_symmetry.space_group_name_H-M   'P 1'
#
loop_
_entity.id
_entity.type
_entity.pdbx_description
1 polymer ?
#
loop_
_entity_poly.entity_id
_entity_poly.type
_entity_poly.pdbx_seq_one_letter_code
_entity_poly.pdbx_strand_id
1 'polypeptide(L)'
;MILAAVALFAASLAALPAHALDVRDLPIARAPEACPHEGPGFTRVVPGGPCMRISGRVRAEAGTPVQARPGAGLDGAARGVVSASGRVAIDTRTQTEYGPARAYIRLGTGH
;
A
#
# COMPACT_ATOMS: atom_id res chain seq x y z
N MET A 1 -9.37 -34.42 -33.58
CA MET A 1 -10.30 -33.38 -33.08
C MET A 1 -9.78 -32.69 -31.82
N ILE A 2 -9.25 -33.41 -30.82
CA ILE A 2 -8.75 -32.81 -29.56
C ILE A 2 -7.54 -31.89 -29.78
N LEU A 3 -6.57 -32.28 -30.62
CA LEU A 3 -5.40 -31.43 -30.94
C LEU A 3 -5.77 -30.09 -31.61
N ALA A 4 -6.79 -30.09 -32.47
CA ALA A 4 -7.25 -28.88 -33.14
C ALA A 4 -7.92 -27.90 -32.16
N ALA A 5 -8.67 -28.41 -31.18
CA ALA A 5 -9.29 -27.61 -30.14
C ALA A 5 -8.25 -26.98 -29.20
N VAL A 6 -7.20 -27.71 -28.83
CA VAL A 6 -6.10 -27.19 -27.98
C VAL A 6 -5.31 -26.10 -28.71
N ALA A 7 -5.05 -26.28 -30.01
CA ALA A 7 -4.35 -25.28 -30.83
C ALA A 7 -5.17 -23.98 -30.98
N LEU A 8 -6.50 -24.10 -31.18
CA LEU A 8 -7.38 -22.92 -31.25
C LEU A 8 -7.45 -22.17 -29.92
N PHE A 9 -7.52 -22.91 -28.81
CA PHE A 9 -7.57 -22.32 -27.47
C PHE A 9 -6.25 -21.60 -27.12
N ALA A 10 -5.10 -22.23 -27.40
CA ALA A 10 -3.80 -21.61 -27.18
C ALA A 10 -3.60 -20.34 -28.04
N ALA A 11 -4.08 -20.34 -29.29
CA ALA A 11 -4.05 -19.17 -30.17
C ALA A 11 -4.92 -18.02 -29.63
N SER A 12 -6.06 -18.33 -29.00
CA SER A 12 -6.94 -17.30 -28.42
C SER A 12 -6.39 -16.65 -27.15
N LEU A 13 -5.56 -17.35 -26.36
CA LEU A 13 -4.89 -16.73 -25.20
C LEU A 13 -3.69 -15.86 -25.60
N ALA A 14 -3.01 -16.17 -26.70
CA ALA A 14 -1.87 -15.40 -27.20
C ALA A 14 -2.25 -14.07 -27.86
N ALA A 15 -3.53 -13.88 -28.20
CA ALA A 15 -4.05 -12.69 -28.88
C ALA A 15 -4.61 -11.62 -27.92
N LEU A 16 -4.60 -11.88 -26.60
CA LEU A 16 -4.98 -10.87 -25.61
C LEU A 16 -3.88 -9.81 -25.55
N PRO A 17 -4.16 -8.53 -25.88
CA PRO A 17 -3.17 -7.49 -25.72
C PRO A 17 -2.85 -7.36 -24.23
N ALA A 18 -1.64 -7.75 -23.84
CA ALA A 18 -1.07 -7.42 -22.55
C ALA A 18 -0.78 -5.91 -22.56
N HIS A 19 -1.80 -5.11 -22.28
CA HIS A 19 -1.63 -3.67 -22.10
C HIS A 19 -0.77 -3.45 -20.87
N ALA A 20 0.53 -3.24 -21.08
CA ALA A 20 1.42 -2.73 -20.06
C ALA A 20 1.01 -1.27 -19.79
N LEU A 21 0.45 -1.02 -18.61
CA LEU A 21 0.06 0.32 -18.18
C LEU A 21 1.33 1.06 -17.74
N ASP A 22 1.92 1.87 -18.63
CA ASP A 22 2.99 2.79 -18.25
C ASP A 22 2.35 3.96 -17.47
N VAL A 23 2.99 4.37 -16.38
CA VAL A 23 2.60 5.57 -15.62
C VAL A 23 2.56 6.81 -16.52
N ARG A 24 3.36 6.83 -17.58
CA ARG A 24 3.39 7.89 -18.60
C ARG A 24 2.12 7.96 -19.44
N ASP A 25 1.43 6.85 -19.61
CA ASP A 25 0.20 6.74 -20.40
C ASP A 25 -1.05 7.00 -19.54
N LEU A 26 -0.88 7.16 -18.23
CA LEU A 26 -1.97 7.54 -17.34
C LEU A 26 -2.34 9.00 -17.55
N PRO A 27 -3.64 9.33 -17.58
CA PRO A 27 -4.07 10.71 -17.58
C PRO A 27 -3.49 11.41 -16.34
N ILE A 28 -2.94 12.62 -16.54
CA ILE A 28 -2.44 13.43 -15.43
C ILE A 28 -3.63 13.74 -14.52
N ALA A 29 -3.70 13.04 -13.39
CA ALA A 29 -4.72 13.29 -12.39
C ALA A 29 -4.52 14.69 -11.81
N ARG A 30 -5.64 15.38 -11.56
CA ARG A 30 -5.61 16.67 -10.87
C ARG A 30 -4.91 16.48 -9.52
N ALA A 31 -3.98 17.37 -9.19
CA ALA A 31 -3.32 17.36 -7.90
C ALA A 31 -4.38 17.49 -6.77
N PRO A 32 -4.25 16.75 -5.66
CA PRO A 32 -5.14 16.91 -4.52
C PRO A 32 -5.16 18.35 -4.00
N GLU A 33 -6.35 18.86 -3.70
CA GLU A 33 -6.55 20.22 -3.18
C GLU A 33 -6.30 20.23 -1.67
N ALA A 34 -5.65 21.26 -1.12
CA ALA A 34 -5.37 21.31 0.32
C ALA A 34 -6.64 21.62 1.15
N CYS A 35 -6.76 20.99 2.32
CA CYS A 35 -7.83 21.24 3.30
C CYS A 35 -7.26 21.81 4.61
N PRO A 36 -6.83 23.09 4.65
CA PRO A 36 -6.18 23.66 5.83
C PRO A 36 -7.10 23.76 7.07
N HIS A 37 -8.43 23.83 6.86
CA HIS A 37 -9.42 23.89 7.94
C HIS A 37 -9.49 22.61 8.78
N GLU A 38 -9.10 21.45 8.23
CA GLU A 38 -9.02 20.19 8.98
C GLU A 38 -7.67 19.99 9.69
N GLY A 39 -6.70 20.82 9.36
CA GLY A 39 -5.34 20.78 9.87
C GLY A 39 -4.28 20.45 8.79
N PRO A 40 -3.00 20.44 9.16
CA PRO A 40 -1.90 20.25 8.22
C PRO A 40 -1.91 18.84 7.61
N GLY A 41 -1.65 18.77 6.30
CA GLY A 41 -1.54 17.52 5.55
C GLY A 41 -2.87 16.87 5.14
N PHE A 42 -4.01 17.51 5.42
CA PHE A 42 -5.28 17.09 4.84
C PHE A 42 -5.41 17.61 3.41
N THR A 43 -5.88 16.75 2.52
CA THR A 43 -6.14 17.07 1.11
C THR A 43 -7.45 16.45 0.64
N ARG A 44 -8.00 16.97 -0.45
CA ARG A 44 -9.19 16.47 -1.12
C ARG A 44 -8.78 16.00 -2.51
N VAL A 45 -9.00 14.72 -2.80
CA VAL A 45 -8.64 14.11 -4.09
C VAL A 45 -9.72 14.34 -5.15
N VAL A 46 -10.98 14.33 -4.76
CA VAL A 46 -12.13 14.53 -5.66
C VAL A 46 -12.92 15.78 -5.26
N PRO A 47 -13.40 16.60 -6.22
CA PRO A 47 -14.22 17.77 -5.91
C PRO A 47 -15.44 17.39 -5.05
N GLY A 48 -15.68 18.14 -3.98
CA GLY A 48 -16.78 17.86 -3.03
C GLY A 48 -16.58 16.62 -2.13
N GLY A 49 -15.49 15.87 -2.26
CA GLY A 49 -15.18 14.73 -1.41
C GLY A 49 -14.69 15.10 0.00
N PRO A 50 -14.54 14.10 0.89
CA PRO A 50 -13.99 14.30 2.22
C PRO A 50 -12.53 14.76 2.15
N CYS A 51 -12.12 15.52 3.16
CA CYS A 51 -10.71 15.84 3.38
C CYS A 51 -10.03 14.64 4.03
N MET A 52 -8.93 14.18 3.45
CA MET A 52 -8.19 12.99 3.85
C MET A 52 -6.75 13.33 4.20
N ARG A 53 -6.22 12.67 5.23
CA ARG A 53 -4.79 12.69 5.57
C ARG A 53 -4.27 11.28 5.75
N ILE A 54 -3.22 10.97 4.99
CA ILE A 54 -2.41 9.76 5.18
C ILE A 54 -1.21 10.14 6.04
N SER A 55 -0.97 9.39 7.11
CA SER A 55 0.17 9.61 8.01
C SER A 55 0.73 8.29 8.49
N GLY A 56 1.95 8.28 9.00
CA GLY A 56 2.56 7.03 9.43
C GLY A 56 3.99 7.17 9.89
N ARG A 57 4.59 6.03 10.19
CA ARG A 57 6.03 5.88 10.42
C ARG A 57 6.47 4.52 9.93
N VAL A 58 7.71 4.45 9.47
CA VAL A 58 8.37 3.21 9.05
C VAL A 58 9.69 3.15 9.80
N ARG A 59 10.03 1.95 10.30
CA ARG A 59 11.32 1.64 10.91
C ARG A 59 11.90 0.44 10.17
N ALA A 60 13.12 0.61 9.69
CA ALA A 60 13.91 -0.47 9.12
C ALA A 60 15.17 -0.60 9.98
N GLU A 61 15.50 -1.83 10.36
CA GLU A 61 16.65 -2.15 11.17
C GLU A 61 17.49 -3.18 10.43
N ALA A 62 18.80 -3.02 10.50
CA ALA A 62 19.77 -4.00 10.04
C ALA A 62 20.85 -4.11 11.12
N GLY A 63 21.05 -5.32 11.63
CA GLY A 63 22.02 -5.60 12.68
C GLY A 63 22.99 -6.70 12.29
N THR A 64 24.11 -6.77 13.01
CA THR A 64 25.00 -7.92 12.96
C THR A 64 24.33 -9.09 13.70
N PRO A 65 24.35 -10.31 13.15
CA PRO A 65 23.83 -11.48 13.85
C PRO A 65 24.68 -11.70 15.11
N VAL A 66 24.07 -11.55 16.28
CA VAL A 66 24.70 -11.89 17.56
C VAL A 66 24.61 -13.41 17.72
N GLN A 67 25.74 -14.05 18.02
CA GLN A 67 25.81 -15.49 18.31
C GLN A 67 24.76 -15.84 19.38
N ALA A 68 23.90 -16.83 19.10
CA ALA A 68 22.95 -17.32 20.07
C ALA A 68 23.69 -17.77 21.34
N ARG A 69 23.20 -17.35 22.52
CA ARG A 69 23.73 -17.80 23.81
C ARG A 69 23.80 -19.34 23.81
N PRO A 70 24.89 -19.97 24.26
CA PRO A 70 24.96 -21.43 24.35
C PRO A 70 23.75 -21.97 25.14
N GLY A 71 22.90 -22.76 24.48
CA GLY A 71 21.66 -23.32 25.05
C GLY A 71 20.34 -22.90 24.37
N ALA A 72 20.35 -21.92 23.45
CA ALA A 72 19.21 -21.68 22.57
C ALA A 72 19.25 -22.69 21.41
N GLY A 73 18.17 -23.44 21.19
CA GLY A 73 18.10 -24.62 20.32
C GLY A 73 18.59 -24.43 18.87
N LEU A 74 18.84 -25.57 18.22
CA LEU A 74 19.38 -25.71 16.87
C LEU A 74 18.49 -25.04 15.79
N ASP A 75 18.73 -23.76 15.53
CA ASP A 75 18.40 -23.09 14.26
C ASP A 75 19.47 -22.04 13.94
N GLY A 76 20.74 -22.41 14.16
CA GLY A 76 21.96 -21.59 14.08
C GLY A 76 22.30 -20.97 12.72
N ALA A 77 21.31 -20.63 11.90
CA ALA A 77 21.47 -19.67 10.83
C ALA A 77 21.57 -18.28 11.44
N ALA A 78 22.68 -17.60 11.20
CA ALA A 78 22.80 -16.16 11.37
C ALA A 78 21.73 -15.47 10.51
N ARG A 79 20.54 -15.27 11.06
CA ARG A 79 19.53 -14.42 10.44
C ARG A 79 20.15 -13.03 10.41
N GLY A 80 20.53 -12.56 9.23
CA GLY A 80 20.77 -11.13 9.03
C GLY A 80 19.59 -10.40 9.65
N VAL A 81 19.86 -9.53 10.63
CA VAL A 81 18.82 -8.97 11.51
C VAL A 81 18.10 -7.83 10.78
N VAL A 82 17.68 -8.11 9.55
CA VAL A 82 16.89 -7.18 8.74
C VAL A 82 15.45 -7.33 9.18
N SER A 83 14.96 -6.33 9.89
CA SER A 83 13.57 -6.26 10.27
C SER A 83 12.99 -4.93 9.82
N ALA A 84 11.71 -4.95 9.45
CA ALA A 84 10.97 -3.76 9.13
C ALA A 84 9.65 -3.78 9.90
N SER A 85 9.32 -2.66 10.52
CA SER A 85 8.04 -2.40 11.14
C SER A 85 7.50 -1.08 10.63
N GLY A 86 6.19 -0.93 10.68
CA GLY A 86 5.57 0.29 10.19
C GLY A 86 4.15 0.43 10.64
N ARG A 87 3.65 1.66 10.59
CA ARG A 87 2.21 1.90 10.66
C ARG A 87 1.77 3.05 9.80
N VAL A 88 0.59 2.88 9.22
CA VAL A 88 -0.12 3.86 8.42
C VAL A 88 -1.45 4.16 9.11
N ALA A 89 -1.86 5.42 9.02
CA ALA A 89 -3.14 5.90 9.45
C ALA A 89 -3.77 6.76 8.35
N ILE A 90 -5.07 6.56 8.15
CA ILE A 90 -5.92 7.30 7.23
C ILE A 90 -6.97 8.01 8.07
N ASP A 91 -6.99 9.34 8.06
CA ASP A 91 -8.00 10.18 8.71
C ASP A 91 -8.81 10.86 7.62
N THR A 92 -10.13 10.69 7.61
CA THR A 92 -11.05 11.29 6.65
C THR A 92 -12.14 12.05 7.38
N ARG A 93 -12.42 13.27 6.93
CA ARG A 93 -13.35 14.20 7.58
C ARG A 93 -14.20 14.92 6.56
N THR A 94 -15.47 15.14 6.89
CA THR A 94 -16.40 15.89 6.04
C THR A 94 -17.49 16.52 6.87
N GLN A 95 -18.05 17.63 6.39
CA GLN A 95 -19.25 18.23 6.95
C GLN A 95 -20.48 17.58 6.31
N THR A 96 -21.41 17.12 7.14
CA THR A 96 -22.70 16.58 6.72
C THR A 96 -23.83 17.46 7.24
N GLU A 97 -25.05 17.23 6.76
CA GLU A 97 -26.25 17.91 7.27
C GLU A 97 -26.52 17.63 8.76
N TYR A 98 -25.99 16.53 9.30
CA TYR A 98 -26.09 16.16 10.72
C TYR A 98 -24.86 16.57 11.55
N GLY A 99 -23.93 17.33 10.96
CA GLY A 99 -22.69 17.76 11.59
C GLY A 99 -21.43 17.06 11.05
N PRO A 100 -20.29 17.21 11.75
CA PRO A 100 -19.01 16.69 11.27
C PRO A 100 -18.94 15.17 11.37
N ALA A 101 -18.60 14.51 10.27
CA ALA A 101 -18.36 13.07 10.21
C ALA A 101 -16.85 12.78 10.06
N ARG A 102 -16.37 11.76 10.78
CA ARG A 102 -14.96 11.34 10.76
C ARG A 102 -14.83 9.83 10.69
N ALA A 103 -13.99 9.36 9.78
CA ALA A 103 -13.53 7.97 9.76
C ALA A 103 -12.01 7.91 9.89
N TYR A 104 -11.52 7.03 10.77
CA TYR A 104 -10.10 6.86 11.05
C TYR A 104 -9.73 5.38 11.03
N ILE A 105 -8.79 5.02 10.16
CA ILE A 105 -8.29 3.66 10.04
C ILE A 105 -6.80 3.67 10.33
N ARG A 106 -6.32 2.72 11.12
CA ARG A 106 -4.90 2.54 11.39
C ARG A 106 -4.48 1.09 11.23
N LEU A 107 -3.43 0.89 10.47
CA LEU A 107 -2.85 -0.41 10.16
C LEU A 107 -1.37 -0.38 10.54
N GLY A 108 -0.84 -1.49 11.05
CA GLY A 108 0.57 -1.59 11.44
C GLY A 108 1.09 -3.02 11.35
N THR A 109 2.40 -3.15 11.21
CA THR A 109 3.12 -4.41 11.10
C THR A 109 4.44 -4.31 11.87
N GLY A 110 4.95 -5.45 12.32
CA GLY A 110 6.15 -5.55 13.16
C GLY A 110 5.84 -5.28 14.64
N HIS A 111 6.44 -6.09 15.51
CA HIS A 111 6.22 -6.09 16.96
C HIS A 111 7.41 -5.48 17.68
#